data_AF-A0A3D4HQF3-F1
#
_entry.id   AF-A0A3D4HQF3-F1
#
_cell.length_a   1.000
_cell.length_b   1.000
_cell.length_c   1.000
_cell.angle_alpha   90.00
_cell.angle_beta   90.00
_cell.angle_gamma   90.00
#
_symmetry.space_group_name_H-M   'P 1'
#
loop_
_entity.id
_entity.type
_entity.pdbx_description
1 polymer ?
#
loop_
_entity_poly.entity_id
_entity_poly.type
_entity_poly.pdbx_seq_one_letter_code
_entity_poly.pdbx_strand_id
1 'polypeptide(L)'
;SIVDSSKTVDWYREPNFRGGLASALPGQKNSLSYDMIQPEYNNHVFFAGEHISAKHAWIQGSLSTGKAAANHIASSYQNLT
;
A
#
# COMPACT_ATOMS: atom_id res chain seq x y z
N SER A 1 40.78 -6.86 -0.42
CA SER A 1 39.41 -6.52 0.04
C SER A 1 38.95 -7.61 1.00
N ILE A 2 38.29 -7.27 2.10
CA ILE A 2 37.75 -8.24 3.09
C ILE A 2 36.32 -8.73 2.76
N VAL A 3 35.79 -8.34 1.60
CA VAL A 3 34.45 -8.72 1.15
C VAL A 3 34.55 -9.92 0.23
N ASP A 4 33.97 -11.05 0.65
CA ASP A 4 34.03 -12.33 -0.08
C ASP A 4 33.02 -12.40 -1.25
N SER A 5 31.87 -11.72 -1.15
CA SER A 5 30.87 -11.62 -2.24
C SER A 5 29.91 -10.45 -2.03
N SER A 6 29.16 -10.10 -3.07
CA SER A 6 28.10 -9.08 -3.02
C SER A 6 26.85 -9.52 -3.78
N LYS A 7 25.70 -8.96 -3.38
CA LYS A 7 24.41 -9.14 -4.07
C LYS A 7 23.72 -7.80 -4.20
N THR A 8 23.12 -7.56 -5.36
CA THR A 8 22.32 -6.37 -5.67
C THR A 8 20.94 -6.81 -6.13
N VAL A 9 19.93 -5.98 -5.85
CA VAL A 9 18.57 -6.14 -6.34
C VAL A 9 18.20 -4.90 -7.13
N ASP A 10 17.70 -5.11 -8.35
CA ASP A 10 17.06 -4.06 -9.15
C ASP A 10 15.56 -4.17 -8.98
N TRP A 11 14.99 -3.37 -8.06
CA TRP A 11 13.57 -3.37 -7.76
C TRP A 11 12.67 -3.05 -8.96
N TYR A 12 13.20 -2.36 -9.98
CA TYR A 12 12.45 -2.11 -11.20
C TYR A 12 12.20 -3.38 -12.02
N ARG A 13 13.10 -4.37 -11.90
CA ARG A 13 13.03 -5.67 -12.59
C ARG A 13 12.31 -6.74 -11.78
N GLU A 14 11.94 -6.47 -10.54
CA GLU A 14 11.17 -7.41 -9.71
C GLU A 14 9.72 -7.51 -10.23
N PRO A 15 9.26 -8.68 -10.71
CA PRO A 15 8.02 -8.81 -11.48
C PRO A 15 6.75 -8.44 -10.69
N ASN A 16 6.83 -8.53 -9.36
CA ASN A 16 5.72 -8.30 -8.44
C ASN A 16 5.75 -6.91 -7.79
N PHE A 17 6.79 -6.10 -8.03
CA PHE A 17 6.94 -4.79 -7.39
C PHE A 17 7.21 -3.65 -8.38
N ARG A 18 7.97 -3.91 -9.45
CA ARG A 18 8.14 -3.01 -10.63
C ARG A 18 8.58 -1.58 -10.28
N GLY A 19 9.29 -1.42 -9.18
CA GLY A 19 9.65 -0.15 -8.57
C GLY A 19 10.08 -0.38 -7.13
N GLY A 20 10.70 0.60 -6.47
CA GLY A 20 11.18 0.43 -5.09
C GLY A 20 10.21 0.89 -4.00
N LEU A 21 9.34 1.86 -4.30
CA LEU A 21 8.38 2.46 -3.39
C LEU A 21 7.43 3.38 -4.15
N ALA A 22 6.27 3.66 -3.59
CA ALA A 22 5.39 4.72 -4.08
C ALA A 22 5.95 6.09 -3.68
N SER A 23 5.97 7.03 -4.62
CA SER A 23 6.26 8.43 -4.35
C SER A 23 5.28 9.28 -5.15
N ALA A 24 4.46 10.05 -4.45
CA ALA A 24 3.48 10.89 -5.10
C ALA A 24 4.16 12.11 -5.72
N LEU A 25 3.81 12.40 -6.98
CA LEU A 25 4.20 13.61 -7.67
C LEU A 25 3.41 14.83 -7.13
N PRO A 26 3.85 16.07 -7.42
CA PRO A 26 3.10 17.26 -7.05
C PRO A 26 1.63 17.18 -7.47
N GLY A 27 0.73 17.46 -6.53
CA GLY A 27 -0.73 17.40 -6.74
C GLY A 27 -1.37 16.02 -6.53
N GLN A 28 -0.64 14.91 -6.75
CA GLN A 28 -1.22 13.56 -6.70
C GLN A 28 -1.77 13.19 -5.32
N LYS A 29 -1.10 13.57 -4.23
CA LYS A 29 -1.65 13.33 -2.88
C LYS A 29 -3.02 14.00 -2.71
N ASN A 30 -3.19 15.22 -3.17
CA ASN A 30 -4.46 15.93 -3.03
C ASN A 30 -5.55 15.34 -3.92
N SER A 31 -5.19 14.91 -5.13
CA SER A 31 -6.15 14.38 -6.10
C SER A 31 -6.52 12.92 -5.90
N LEU A 32 -5.63 12.08 -5.33
CA LEU A 32 -5.81 10.62 -5.33
C LEU A 32 -5.97 10.01 -3.95
N SER A 33 -5.49 10.64 -2.87
CA SER A 33 -5.41 9.96 -1.56
C SER A 33 -6.78 9.53 -1.02
N TYR A 34 -7.86 10.27 -1.33
CA TYR A 34 -9.20 9.91 -0.91
C TYR A 34 -9.76 8.71 -1.71
N ASP A 35 -9.56 8.72 -3.02
CA ASP A 35 -10.07 7.65 -3.89
C ASP A 35 -9.33 6.34 -3.63
N MET A 36 -8.01 6.39 -3.41
CA MET A 36 -7.16 5.22 -3.14
C MET A 36 -7.52 4.44 -1.86
N ILE A 37 -8.27 5.04 -0.94
CA ILE A 37 -8.70 4.37 0.31
C ILE A 37 -10.13 3.83 0.24
N GLN A 38 -10.88 4.13 -0.82
CA GLN A 38 -12.26 3.65 -0.94
C GLN A 38 -12.27 2.16 -1.30
N PRO A 39 -13.15 1.36 -0.67
CA PRO A 39 -13.41 0.01 -1.13
C PRO A 39 -14.15 0.01 -2.48
N GLU A 40 -13.92 -1.03 -3.26
CA GLU A 40 -14.58 -1.24 -4.56
C GLU A 40 -15.53 -2.44 -4.54
N TYR A 41 -16.31 -2.58 -5.61
CA TYR A 41 -17.23 -3.70 -5.82
C TYR A 41 -18.23 -3.88 -4.67
N ASN A 42 -18.91 -2.82 -4.24
CA ASN A 42 -19.87 -2.87 -3.12
C ASN A 42 -19.27 -3.49 -1.85
N ASN A 43 -18.08 -3.03 -1.43
CA ASN A 43 -17.36 -3.53 -0.25
C ASN A 43 -16.90 -4.99 -0.33
N HIS A 44 -16.60 -5.49 -1.54
CA HIS A 44 -15.98 -6.81 -1.72
C HIS A 44 -14.47 -6.74 -1.98
N VAL A 45 -13.94 -5.57 -2.36
CA VAL A 45 -12.51 -5.36 -2.60
C VAL A 45 -12.02 -4.19 -1.74
N PHE A 46 -10.97 -4.45 -0.96
CA PHE A 46 -10.33 -3.46 -0.09
C PHE A 46 -8.83 -3.37 -0.42
N PHE A 47 -8.29 -2.16 -0.39
CA PHE A 47 -6.90 -1.90 -0.70
C PHE A 47 -6.08 -1.73 0.59
N ALA A 48 -4.84 -2.22 0.58
CA ALA A 48 -3.88 -2.05 1.66
C ALA A 48 -2.45 -2.03 1.10
N GLY A 49 -1.55 -1.34 1.79
CA GLY A 49 -0.15 -1.21 1.42
C GLY A 49 0.39 0.20 1.67
N GLU A 50 1.71 0.35 1.52
CA GLU A 50 2.38 1.64 1.76
C GLU A 50 1.88 2.75 0.82
N HIS A 51 1.53 2.39 -0.41
CA HIS A 51 1.14 3.30 -1.49
C HIS A 51 -0.17 4.05 -1.25
N ILE A 52 -1.09 3.51 -0.44
CA ILE A 52 -2.34 4.21 -0.06
C ILE A 52 -2.22 4.93 1.28
N SER A 53 -1.08 4.82 1.96
CA SER A 53 -0.87 5.45 3.26
C SER A 53 -0.42 6.91 3.12
N ALA A 54 -0.58 7.72 4.17
CA ALA A 54 0.07 9.04 4.18
C ALA A 54 1.60 8.97 4.24
N LYS A 55 2.16 7.81 4.63
CA LYS A 55 3.58 7.54 4.90
C LYS A 55 4.15 6.49 3.93
N HIS A 56 4.25 6.85 2.66
CA HIS A 56 4.82 5.97 1.63
C HIS A 56 6.23 5.50 2.00
N ALA A 57 6.64 4.37 1.43
CA ALA A 57 7.94 3.71 1.60
C ALA A 57 8.24 3.17 3.00
N TRP A 58 7.32 3.28 3.95
CA TRP A 58 7.51 2.83 5.34
C TRP A 58 6.61 1.65 5.70
N ILE A 59 7.15 0.69 6.45
CA ILE A 59 6.42 -0.48 6.95
C ILE A 59 5.18 -0.07 7.76
N GLN A 60 5.27 1.03 8.52
CA GLN A 60 4.17 1.58 9.29
C GLN A 60 2.97 1.98 8.41
N GLY A 61 3.22 2.40 7.17
CA GLY A 61 2.17 2.69 6.18
C GLY A 61 1.41 1.43 5.79
N SER A 62 2.12 0.34 5.47
CA SER A 62 1.52 -0.97 5.17
C SER A 62 0.76 -1.55 6.36
N LEU A 63 1.33 -1.49 7.57
CA LEU A 63 0.68 -2.01 8.78
C LEU A 63 -0.61 -1.24 9.12
N SER A 64 -0.57 0.09 9.03
CA SER A 64 -1.73 0.92 9.35
C SER A 64 -2.88 0.69 8.36
N THR A 65 -2.57 0.58 7.07
CA THR A 65 -3.59 0.40 6.02
C THR A 65 -4.15 -1.01 6.03
N GLY A 66 -3.33 -2.03 6.30
CA GLY A 66 -3.82 -3.40 6.55
C GLY A 66 -4.80 -3.48 7.72
N LYS A 67 -4.50 -2.80 8.84
CA LYS A 67 -5.42 -2.70 9.99
C LYS A 67 -6.74 -2.03 9.59
N ALA A 68 -6.67 -0.93 8.83
CA ALA A 68 -7.87 -0.20 8.40
C ALA A 68 -8.76 -1.06 7.49
N ALA A 69 -8.17 -1.75 6.51
CA ALA A 69 -8.90 -2.66 5.63
C ALA A 69 -9.58 -3.80 6.41
N ALA A 70 -8.87 -4.42 7.35
CA ALA A 70 -9.44 -5.48 8.20
C ALA A 70 -10.64 -4.99 9.03
N ASN A 71 -10.53 -3.79 9.62
CA ASN A 71 -11.63 -3.18 10.37
C ASN A 71 -12.81 -2.84 9.45
N HIS A 72 -12.58 -2.33 8.24
CA HIS A 72 -13.65 -2.05 7.28
C HIS A 72 -14.39 -3.33 6.88
N ILE A 73 -13.67 -4.43 6.65
CA ILE A 73 -14.27 -5.74 6.38
C ILE A 73 -15.13 -6.17 7.58
N ALA A 74 -14.62 -6.08 8.81
CA ALA A 74 -15.39 -6.46 9.99
C ALA A 74 -16.67 -5.62 10.15
N SER A 75 -16.59 -4.31 9.94
CA SER A 75 -17.74 -3.41 10.02
C SER A 75 -18.75 -3.60 8.89
N SER A 76 -18.31 -3.96 7.68
CA SER A 76 -19.24 -4.18 6.55
C SER A 76 -20.16 -5.38 6.80
N TYR A 77 -19.68 -6.43 7.48
CA TYR A 77 -20.50 -7.56 7.87
C TYR A 77 -21.42 -7.27 9.06
N GLN A 78 -21.00 -6.45 10.03
CA GLN A 78 -21.84 -6.08 11.18
C GLN A 78 -23.07 -5.26 10.78
N ASN A 79 -22.97 -4.44 9.73
CA ASN A 79 -24.09 -3.63 9.25
C ASN A 79 -25.11 -4.43 8.40
N LEU A 80 -24.84 -5.71 8.13
CA LEU A 80 -25.73 -6.63 7.40
C LEU A 80 -26.55 -7.54 8.33
N THR A 81 -26.24 -7.55 9.64
CA THR A 81 -26.96 -8.29 10.68
C THR A 81 -27.84 -7.37 11.51
#